data_AF-A0A3B0YV63-F1
#
_entry.id   AF-A0A3B0YV63-F1
#
_cell.length_a   1.000
_cell.length_b   1.000
_cell.length_c   1.000
_cell.angle_alpha   90.00
_cell.angle_beta   90.00
_cell.angle_gamma   90.00
#
_symmetry.space_group_name_H-M   'P 1'
#
loop_
_entity.id
_entity.type
_entity.pdbx_description
1 polymer ?
#
loop_
_entity_poly.entity_id
_entity_poly.type
_entity_poly.pdbx_seq_one_letter_code
_entity_poly.pdbx_strand_id
1 'polypeptide(L)'
;MGFILSDITGLKKPMARCLGGRYKAILVDKEAYLLQLSRYIHRNPIDMKQPKVRDLKEYQWSSYPAYIAKVKAPVWLCRELSYQMLGYKQRYKGYASYVAKGVDEETAQYYQRGNMAAIIGDKDFKFWVHEALLPGLEMEEKSRVIQPDITMKTIVNEIARDWYTTTSDQLTTVVKGPQKGNEARKIAMYLCQELADVKLKDIAQYFNLSHVGSVSFITHQIRKKKREDKTFSNKINDVIKSIMKKAS
;
A
#
# COMPACT_ATOMS: atom_id res chain seq x y z
N MET A 1 -5.70 -3.85 22.89
CA MET A 1 -5.00 -2.64 22.39
C MET A 1 -3.52 -2.87 22.59
N GLY A 2 -2.71 -2.96 21.54
CA GLY A 2 -1.26 -3.16 21.66
C GLY A 2 -0.58 -2.25 20.64
N PHE A 3 -0.24 -1.04 21.07
CA PHE A 3 0.55 -0.11 20.29
C PHE A 3 2.03 -0.49 20.42
N ILE A 4 2.74 -0.66 19.30
CA ILE A 4 4.20 -0.49 19.26
C ILE A 4 4.44 0.80 18.48
N LEU A 5 4.36 1.92 19.20
CA LEU A 5 5.04 3.15 18.82
C LEU A 5 6.43 3.06 19.45
N SER A 6 7.44 2.76 18.65
CA SER A 6 8.83 3.06 19.02
C SER A 6 9.23 4.35 18.31
N ASP A 7 9.55 5.36 19.12
CA ASP A 7 9.99 6.70 18.75
C ASP A 7 10.89 6.77 17.51
N ILE A 8 10.52 7.66 16.58
CA ILE A 8 11.22 7.93 15.32
C ILE A 8 12.30 9.02 15.49
N THR A 9 12.83 9.23 16.70
CA THR A 9 13.87 10.24 16.90
C THR A 9 15.07 9.69 17.66
N GLY A 10 16.07 9.27 16.88
CA GLY A 10 17.47 9.48 17.24
C GLY A 10 18.19 8.33 17.95
N LEU A 11 18.64 7.33 17.19
CA LEU A 11 19.81 6.52 17.58
C LEU A 11 20.70 6.24 16.37
N LYS A 12 21.67 7.13 16.13
CA LYS A 12 22.86 6.84 15.31
C LYS A 12 23.80 5.96 16.15
N LYS A 13 23.75 4.64 15.99
CA LYS A 13 24.91 3.75 16.18
C LYS A 13 24.87 2.58 15.19
N PRO A 14 26.02 2.16 14.63
CA PRO A 14 26.05 1.28 13.48
C PRO A 14 25.92 -0.18 13.92
N MET A 15 24.71 -0.74 13.84
CA MET A 15 24.51 -2.18 13.94
C MET A 15 24.64 -2.79 12.54
N ALA A 16 25.61 -3.68 12.43
CA ALA A 16 26.14 -4.22 11.19
C ALA A 16 25.09 -4.92 10.31
N ARG A 17 25.09 -4.53 9.03
CA ARG A 17 25.02 -5.36 7.81
C ARG A 17 24.36 -6.76 7.87
N CYS A 18 23.17 -6.88 8.48
CA CYS A 18 22.30 -8.07 8.37
C CYS A 18 20.90 -7.78 7.83
N LEU A 19 20.54 -6.51 7.62
CA LEU A 19 19.27 -6.09 7.02
C LEU A 19 19.58 -5.13 5.87
N GLY A 20 19.93 -5.68 4.71
CA GLY A 20 20.31 -4.93 3.51
C GLY A 20 19.15 -4.22 2.80
N GLY A 21 18.21 -3.63 3.55
CA GLY A 21 17.07 -2.89 3.04
C GLY A 21 16.43 -2.03 4.12
N ARG A 22 15.68 -0.99 3.71
CA ARG A 22 14.86 -0.19 4.63
C ARG A 22 13.76 -1.09 5.20
N TYR A 23 13.62 -1.15 6.52
CA TYR A 23 12.52 -1.85 7.18
C TYR A 23 11.18 -1.27 6.69
N LYS A 24 10.28 -2.12 6.17
CA LYS A 24 8.91 -1.74 5.80
C LYS A 24 7.98 -2.23 6.89
N ALA A 25 7.37 -1.30 7.63
CA ALA A 25 6.28 -1.62 8.56
C ALA A 25 4.95 -1.54 7.79
N ILE A 26 4.11 -2.56 7.97
CA ILE A 26 2.76 -2.59 7.40
C ILE A 26 1.80 -2.68 8.57
N LEU A 27 0.89 -1.71 8.66
CA LEU A 27 -0.19 -1.73 9.62
C LEU A 27 -1.28 -2.68 9.12
N VAL A 28 -1.67 -3.65 9.93
CA VAL A 28 -2.61 -4.69 9.52
C VAL A 28 -3.81 -4.70 10.45
N ASP A 29 -5.00 -4.71 9.86
CA ASP A 29 -6.25 -4.95 10.57
C ASP A 29 -6.21 -6.33 11.25
N LYS A 30 -6.36 -6.32 12.57
CA LYS A 30 -6.30 -7.54 13.38
C LYS A 30 -7.42 -8.51 13.02
N GLU A 31 -8.57 -8.02 12.55
CA GLU A 31 -9.78 -8.83 12.36
C GLU A 31 -9.87 -9.37 10.94
N ALA A 32 -9.65 -8.53 9.93
CA ALA A 32 -9.73 -8.95 8.54
C ALA A 32 -8.49 -9.70 8.03
N TYR A 33 -7.28 -9.31 8.46
CA TYR A 33 -6.05 -9.70 7.75
C TYR A 33 -5.00 -10.46 8.54
N LEU A 34 -5.12 -10.53 9.87
CA LEU A 34 -4.15 -11.24 10.71
C LEU A 34 -3.93 -12.70 10.26
N LEU A 35 -5.03 -13.43 10.02
CA LEU A 35 -4.97 -14.82 9.61
C LEU A 35 -4.32 -14.97 8.22
N GLN A 36 -4.65 -14.08 7.28
CA GLN A 36 -4.11 -14.13 5.92
C GLN A 36 -2.61 -13.86 5.92
N LEU A 37 -2.17 -12.85 6.68
CA LEU A 37 -0.75 -12.54 6.86
C LEU A 37 0.01 -13.71 7.50
N SER A 38 -0.56 -14.31 8.56
CA SER A 38 0.05 -15.45 9.24
C SER A 38 0.23 -16.64 8.27
N ARG A 39 -0.79 -16.89 7.42
CA ARG A 39 -0.74 -17.89 6.36
C ARG A 39 0.39 -17.61 5.37
N TYR A 40 0.45 -16.38 4.86
CA TYR A 40 1.45 -15.96 3.88
C TYR A 40 2.87 -16.17 4.42
N ILE A 41 3.16 -15.67 5.63
CA ILE A 41 4.47 -15.80 6.27
C ILE A 41 4.86 -17.27 6.41
N HIS A 42 3.94 -18.11 6.88
CA HIS A 42 4.22 -19.54 7.07
C HIS A 42 4.36 -20.31 5.76
N ARG A 43 3.76 -19.86 4.67
CA ARG A 43 3.87 -20.49 3.34
C ARG A 43 5.04 -19.99 2.50
N ASN A 44 5.64 -18.85 2.82
CA ASN A 44 6.80 -18.32 2.09
C ASN A 44 7.87 -19.39 1.75
N PRO A 45 8.26 -20.31 2.66
CA PRO A 45 9.27 -21.34 2.35
C PRO A 45 8.94 -22.24 1.16
N ILE A 46 7.66 -22.43 0.82
CA ILE A 46 7.20 -23.26 -0.31
C ILE A 46 6.76 -22.41 -1.51
N ASP A 47 6.18 -21.24 -1.28
CA ASP A 47 5.56 -20.41 -2.33
C ASP A 47 6.56 -19.45 -3.02
N MET A 48 7.79 -19.35 -2.52
CA MET A 48 8.86 -18.57 -3.17
C MET A 48 9.25 -19.13 -4.53
N LYS A 49 9.74 -18.25 -5.43
CA LYS A 49 10.30 -18.63 -6.75
C LYS A 49 11.33 -19.76 -6.68
N GLN A 50 12.09 -19.82 -5.59
CA GLN A 50 12.98 -20.92 -5.25
C GLN A 50 12.54 -21.51 -3.91
N PRO A 51 11.69 -22.54 -3.92
CA PRO A 51 11.23 -23.21 -2.70
C PRO A 51 12.41 -23.73 -1.88
N LYS A 52 12.35 -23.53 -0.56
CA LYS A 52 13.40 -23.95 0.38
C LYS A 52 13.12 -25.32 0.98
N VAL A 53 11.86 -25.72 1.07
CA VAL A 53 11.41 -27.00 1.64
C VAL A 53 10.23 -27.54 0.84
N ARG A 54 9.92 -28.83 1.01
CA ARG A 54 8.70 -29.45 0.45
C ARG A 54 7.56 -29.49 1.48
N ASP A 55 7.89 -29.73 2.75
CA ASP A 55 6.93 -29.63 3.86
C ASP A 55 7.30 -28.46 4.78
N LEU A 56 6.32 -27.61 5.08
CA LEU A 56 6.47 -26.46 5.97
C LEU A 56 6.93 -26.84 7.38
N LYS A 57 6.66 -28.08 7.81
CA LYS A 57 7.09 -28.58 9.13
C LYS A 57 8.62 -28.71 9.24
N GLU A 58 9.31 -28.85 8.12
CA GLU A 58 10.76 -29.04 8.07
C GLU A 58 11.53 -27.72 8.14
N TYR A 59 10.85 -26.59 7.91
CA TYR A 59 11.50 -25.29 7.89
C TYR A 59 11.67 -24.71 9.30
N GLN A 60 12.85 -24.96 9.87
CA GLN A 60 13.21 -24.57 11.25
C GLN A 60 13.24 -23.04 11.48
N TRP A 61 13.40 -22.25 10.42
CA TRP A 61 13.46 -20.79 10.48
C TRP A 61 12.07 -20.11 10.46
N SER A 62 11.00 -20.88 10.62
CA SER A 62 9.63 -20.40 10.74
C SER A 62 9.02 -20.81 12.08
N SER A 63 8.06 -20.02 12.57
CA SER A 63 7.25 -20.38 13.73
C SER A 63 6.16 -21.42 13.41
N TYR A 64 5.96 -21.78 12.14
CA TYR A 64 4.93 -22.73 11.71
C TYR A 64 4.95 -24.07 12.48
N PRO A 65 6.10 -24.74 12.73
CA PRO A 65 6.13 -25.96 13.52
C PRO A 65 5.56 -25.80 14.94
N ALA A 66 5.70 -24.61 15.54
CA ALA A 66 5.11 -24.31 16.85
C ALA A 66 3.59 -24.10 16.75
N TYR A 67 3.09 -23.56 15.62
CA TYR A 67 1.66 -23.39 15.38
C TYR A 67 0.89 -24.72 15.24
N ILE A 68 1.59 -25.79 14.86
CA ILE A 68 1.02 -27.14 14.70
C ILE A 68 1.48 -28.12 15.79
N ALA A 69 2.08 -27.61 16.88
CA ALA A 69 2.58 -28.37 18.02
C ALA A 69 3.61 -29.47 17.68
N LYS A 70 4.46 -29.23 16.68
CA LYS A 70 5.64 -30.07 16.38
C LYS A 70 6.87 -29.70 17.19
N VAL A 71 6.94 -28.45 17.66
CA VAL A 71 7.97 -27.97 18.57
C VAL A 71 7.34 -27.21 19.73
N LYS A 72 8.06 -27.09 20.85
CA LYS A 72 7.63 -26.26 21.98
C LYS A 72 7.55 -24.80 21.54
N ALA A 73 6.40 -24.18 21.74
CA ALA A 73 6.23 -22.77 21.43
C ALA A 73 7.06 -21.91 22.40
N PRO A 74 7.85 -20.95 21.91
CA PRO A 74 8.50 -19.95 22.76
C PRO A 74 7.46 -19.14 23.53
N VAL A 75 7.80 -18.67 24.73
CA VAL A 75 6.89 -17.92 25.62
C VAL A 75 6.36 -16.63 24.97
N TRP A 76 7.18 -16.00 24.12
CA TRP A 76 6.81 -14.78 23.41
C TRP A 76 5.91 -15.02 22.19
N LEU A 77 5.72 -16.28 21.76
CA LEU A 77 4.95 -16.59 20.55
C LEU A 77 3.45 -16.68 20.87
N CYS A 78 2.72 -15.59 20.62
CA CYS A 78 1.27 -15.54 20.73
C CYS A 78 0.61 -16.24 19.54
N ARG A 79 -0.19 -17.29 19.79
CA ARG A 79 -0.90 -18.07 18.75
C ARG A 79 -2.42 -18.11 18.98
N GLU A 80 -2.82 -17.75 20.18
CA GLU A 80 -4.15 -17.91 20.76
C GLU A 80 -5.19 -17.10 20.00
N LEU A 81 -4.84 -15.87 19.61
CA LEU A 81 -5.71 -15.03 18.77
C LEU A 81 -6.00 -15.71 17.43
N SER A 82 -4.99 -16.26 16.75
CA SER A 82 -5.16 -16.99 15.50
C SER A 82 -6.03 -18.24 15.68
N TYR A 83 -5.88 -18.96 16.79
CA TYR A 83 -6.71 -20.12 17.10
C TYR A 83 -8.17 -19.75 17.38
N GLN A 84 -8.39 -18.67 18.12
CA GLN A 84 -9.72 -18.14 18.43
C GLN A 84 -10.45 -17.72 17.15
N MET A 85 -9.78 -16.95 16.28
CA MET A 85 -10.34 -16.50 15.01
C MET A 85 -10.71 -17.66 14.08
N LEU A 86 -9.96 -18.77 14.11
CA LEU A 86 -10.27 -19.95 13.30
C LEU A 86 -11.37 -20.84 13.90
N GLY A 87 -11.62 -20.77 15.20
CA GLY A 87 -12.73 -21.47 15.87
C GLY A 87 -12.68 -23.01 15.86
N TYR A 88 -11.58 -23.63 15.43
CA TYR A 88 -11.50 -25.09 15.38
C TYR A 88 -11.37 -25.72 16.77
N LYS A 89 -12.19 -26.75 17.05
CA LYS A 89 -12.06 -27.60 18.26
C LYS A 89 -10.64 -28.18 18.39
N GLN A 90 -10.07 -28.64 17.27
CA GLN A 90 -8.70 -29.15 17.20
C GLN A 90 -7.75 -28.08 16.65
N ARG A 91 -7.42 -27.08 17.47
CA ARG A 91 -6.69 -25.86 17.06
C ARG A 91 -5.46 -26.08 16.17
N TYR A 92 -4.60 -27.04 16.49
CA TYR A 92 -3.37 -27.30 15.73
C TYR A 92 -3.65 -27.88 14.35
N LYS A 93 -4.58 -28.85 14.28
CA LYS A 93 -5.03 -29.43 13.00
C LYS A 93 -5.77 -28.38 12.17
N GLY A 94 -6.62 -27.59 12.81
CA GLY A 94 -7.34 -26.49 12.19
C GLY A 94 -6.41 -25.46 11.55
N TYR A 95 -5.38 -25.04 12.27
CA TYR A 95 -4.36 -24.13 11.73
C TYR A 95 -3.57 -24.77 10.57
N ALA A 96 -3.17 -26.03 10.68
CA ALA A 96 -2.50 -26.74 9.58
C ALA A 96 -3.38 -26.83 8.32
N SER A 97 -4.65 -27.18 8.47
CA SER A 97 -5.63 -27.22 7.39
C SER A 97 -5.85 -25.84 6.77
N TYR A 98 -5.91 -24.80 7.60
CA TYR A 98 -6.02 -23.41 7.15
C TYR A 98 -4.82 -23.00 6.29
N VAL A 99 -3.59 -23.33 6.70
CA VAL A 99 -2.37 -23.03 5.94
C VAL A 99 -2.28 -23.86 4.65
N ALA A 100 -2.73 -25.11 4.68
CA ALA A 100 -2.72 -25.99 3.52
C ALA A 100 -3.61 -25.48 2.36
N LYS A 101 -4.64 -24.68 2.64
CA LYS A 101 -5.59 -24.16 1.64
C LYS A 101 -4.98 -23.26 0.55
N GLY A 102 -3.72 -22.83 0.68
CA GLY A 102 -3.13 -21.89 -0.26
C GLY A 102 -3.30 -20.45 0.17
N VAL A 103 -2.54 -19.56 -0.46
CA VAL A 103 -2.85 -18.14 -0.52
C VAL A 103 -3.73 -17.95 -1.76
N ASP A 104 -4.85 -17.25 -1.64
CA ASP A 104 -5.64 -16.89 -2.82
C ASP A 104 -4.82 -16.01 -3.77
N GLU A 105 -5.20 -16.02 -5.05
CA GLU A 105 -4.44 -15.37 -6.11
C GLU A 105 -4.36 -13.84 -5.90
N GLU A 106 -5.42 -13.24 -5.35
CA GLU A 106 -5.49 -11.81 -5.01
C GLU A 106 -4.45 -11.44 -3.94
N THR A 107 -4.41 -12.20 -2.85
CA THR A 107 -3.44 -12.02 -1.76
C THR A 107 -2.01 -12.31 -2.24
N ALA A 108 -1.82 -13.33 -3.08
CA ALA A 108 -0.52 -13.66 -3.65
C ALA A 108 0.00 -12.52 -4.56
N GLN A 109 -0.86 -11.98 -5.42
CA GLN A 109 -0.53 -10.83 -6.26
C GLN A 109 -0.22 -9.60 -5.41
N TYR A 110 -0.98 -9.36 -4.34
CA TYR A 110 -0.76 -8.26 -3.41
C TYR A 110 0.66 -8.31 -2.80
N TYR A 111 1.08 -9.45 -2.27
CA TYR A 111 2.42 -9.59 -1.66
C TYR A 111 3.57 -9.69 -2.68
N GLN A 112 3.29 -10.00 -3.95
CA GLN A 112 4.28 -10.01 -5.03
C GLN A 112 4.51 -8.62 -5.65
N ARG A 113 3.59 -7.67 -5.46
CA ARG A 113 3.79 -6.27 -5.85
C ARG A 113 4.92 -5.68 -4.98
N GLY A 114 6.06 -5.36 -5.60
CA GLY A 114 7.23 -4.80 -4.91
C GLY A 114 6.96 -3.49 -4.14
N ASN A 115 5.82 -2.85 -4.39
CA ASN A 115 5.22 -1.81 -3.55
C ASN A 115 4.00 -2.37 -2.81
N MET A 116 4.21 -2.72 -1.55
CA MET A 116 3.13 -3.05 -0.61
C MET A 116 2.57 -1.76 -0.02
N ALA A 117 1.24 -1.64 0.07
CA ALA A 117 0.61 -0.58 0.83
C ALA A 117 1.10 -0.65 2.29
N ALA A 118 1.28 0.51 2.92
CA ALA A 118 1.69 0.56 4.32
C ALA A 118 0.53 0.22 5.28
N ILE A 119 -0.71 0.12 4.78
CA ILE A 119 -1.88 -0.31 5.54
C ILE A 119 -2.62 -1.42 4.78
N ILE A 120 -2.89 -2.51 5.48
CA ILE A 120 -3.73 -3.63 5.06
C ILE A 120 -4.93 -3.68 6.01
N GLY A 121 -6.15 -3.59 5.49
CA GLY A 121 -7.35 -3.64 6.31
C GLY A 121 -8.59 -3.30 5.52
N ASP A 122 -9.76 -3.47 6.12
CA ASP A 122 -11.02 -3.07 5.51
C ASP A 122 -11.16 -1.53 5.40
N LYS A 123 -12.24 -1.09 4.78
CA LYS A 123 -12.50 0.33 4.51
C LYS A 123 -12.61 1.15 5.80
N ASP A 124 -13.27 0.60 6.81
CA ASP A 124 -13.49 1.26 8.10
C ASP A 124 -12.18 1.37 8.89
N PHE A 125 -11.33 0.34 8.82
CA PHE A 125 -9.99 0.36 9.40
C PHE A 125 -9.10 1.39 8.72
N LYS A 126 -9.07 1.42 7.38
CA LYS A 126 -8.32 2.43 6.62
C LYS A 126 -8.78 3.86 6.97
N PHE A 127 -10.09 4.06 7.13
CA PHE A 127 -10.66 5.34 7.54
C PHE A 127 -10.29 5.70 8.98
N TRP A 128 -10.37 4.76 9.93
CA TRP A 128 -9.95 4.99 11.31
C TRP A 128 -8.45 5.33 11.40
N VAL A 129 -7.59 4.65 10.64
CA VAL A 129 -6.15 4.98 10.61
C VAL A 129 -5.92 6.40 10.08
N HIS A 130 -6.70 6.82 9.09
CA HIS A 130 -6.65 8.18 8.55
C HIS A 130 -6.98 9.24 9.61
N GLU A 131 -8.05 9.02 10.39
CA GLU A 131 -8.56 9.97 11.38
C GLU A 131 -7.75 9.97 12.69
N ALA A 132 -7.38 8.79 13.20
CA ALA A 132 -6.82 8.64 14.54
C ALA A 132 -5.28 8.69 14.59
N LEU A 133 -4.58 8.24 13.54
CA LEU A 133 -3.13 8.03 13.60
C LEU A 133 -2.32 9.21 13.04
N LEU A 134 -2.91 10.07 12.19
CA LEU A 134 -2.16 11.02 11.38
C LEU A 134 -2.67 12.48 11.46
N PRO A 135 -3.00 13.08 12.61
CA PRO A 135 -3.43 14.49 12.64
C PRO A 135 -2.35 15.49 12.16
N GLY A 136 -1.06 15.11 12.14
CA GLY A 136 0.07 15.99 11.82
C GLY A 136 0.86 15.72 10.53
N LEU A 137 0.45 14.76 9.69
CA LEU A 137 1.13 14.47 8.41
C LEU A 137 0.48 15.21 7.23
N GLU A 138 1.28 15.66 6.27
CA GLU A 138 0.76 16.27 5.03
C GLU A 138 -0.04 15.23 4.22
N MET A 139 -1.06 15.69 3.48
CA MET A 139 -2.01 14.82 2.77
C MET A 139 -1.35 13.84 1.80
N GLU A 140 -0.21 14.20 1.19
CA GLU A 140 0.58 13.29 0.33
C GLU A 140 1.19 12.11 1.08
N GLU A 141 1.59 12.32 2.32
CA GLU A 141 2.15 11.25 3.15
C GLU A 141 1.04 10.29 3.59
N LYS A 142 -0.16 10.83 3.87
CA LYS A 142 -1.36 10.03 4.15
C LYS A 142 -1.78 9.16 2.96
N SER A 143 -1.80 9.73 1.75
CA SER A 143 -2.22 8.99 0.56
C SER A 143 -1.27 7.85 0.19
N ARG A 144 0.04 8.07 0.34
CA ARG A 144 1.07 7.04 0.11
C ARG A 144 0.98 5.88 1.10
N VAL A 145 0.53 6.16 2.33
CA VAL A 145 0.40 5.16 3.39
C VAL A 145 -0.86 4.30 3.19
N ILE A 146 -1.96 4.89 2.72
CA ILE A 146 -3.26 4.22 2.65
C ILE A 146 -3.42 3.36 1.39
N GLN A 147 -2.69 3.67 0.29
CA GLN A 147 -2.87 3.10 -1.06
C GLN A 147 -4.28 2.51 -1.24
N PRO A 148 -5.32 3.36 -1.32
CA PRO A 148 -6.57 2.88 -1.89
C PRO A 148 -6.27 2.28 -3.28
N ASP A 149 -7.06 1.32 -3.74
CA ASP A 149 -7.01 0.79 -5.11
C ASP A 149 -7.44 1.85 -6.14
N ILE A 150 -6.83 3.04 -6.06
CA ILE A 150 -7.04 4.16 -6.96
C ILE A 150 -6.31 3.81 -8.24
N THR A 151 -7.09 3.57 -9.27
CA THR A 151 -6.57 3.44 -10.63
C THR A 151 -6.36 4.82 -11.25
N MET A 152 -5.45 4.92 -12.22
CA MET A 152 -5.29 6.16 -13.00
C MET A 152 -6.60 6.61 -13.64
N LYS A 153 -7.45 5.66 -14.05
CA LYS A 153 -8.77 5.94 -14.63
C LYS A 153 -9.67 6.66 -13.64
N THR A 154 -9.69 6.21 -12.37
CA THR A 154 -10.44 6.87 -11.30
C THR A 154 -9.95 8.31 -11.11
N ILE A 155 -8.63 8.51 -11.00
CA ILE A 155 -8.04 9.86 -10.84
C ILE A 155 -8.44 10.78 -11.98
N VAL A 156 -8.28 10.34 -13.23
CA VAL A 156 -8.55 11.16 -14.40
C VAL A 156 -10.04 11.49 -14.50
N ASN A 157 -10.93 10.52 -14.24
CA ASN A 157 -12.37 10.75 -14.27
C ASN A 157 -12.84 11.75 -13.19
N GLU A 158 -12.29 11.67 -11.97
CA GLU A 158 -12.67 12.58 -10.89
C GLU A 158 -12.17 14.01 -11.14
N ILE A 159 -10.95 14.17 -11.65
CA ILE A 159 -10.43 15.50 -12.03
C ILE A 159 -11.24 16.11 -13.18
N ALA A 160 -11.68 15.27 -14.13
CA ALA A 160 -12.50 15.68 -15.27
C ALA A 160 -13.87 16.23 -14.81
N ARG A 161 -14.52 15.51 -13.88
CA ARG A 161 -15.88 15.80 -13.41
C ARG A 161 -15.93 16.98 -12.43
N ASP A 162 -15.08 17.00 -11.41
CA ASP A 162 -15.26 17.91 -10.27
C ASP A 162 -14.63 19.30 -10.49
N TRP A 163 -13.65 19.45 -11.40
CA TRP A 163 -12.80 20.65 -11.42
C TRP A 163 -12.71 21.41 -12.75
N TYR A 164 -12.85 20.72 -13.87
CA TYR A 164 -12.60 21.32 -15.17
C TYR A 164 -13.75 21.18 -16.18
N THR A 165 -14.83 20.47 -15.83
CA THR A 165 -15.98 20.23 -16.72
C THR A 165 -15.53 19.75 -18.11
N THR A 166 -14.66 18.74 -18.12
CA THR A 166 -14.05 18.20 -19.34
C THR A 166 -14.23 16.68 -19.38
N THR A 167 -14.06 16.03 -20.54
CA THR A 167 -14.10 14.57 -20.64
C THR A 167 -12.75 13.92 -20.37
N SER A 168 -12.72 12.67 -19.90
CA SER A 168 -11.49 11.88 -19.67
C SER A 168 -10.58 11.83 -20.90
N ASP A 169 -11.18 11.83 -22.10
CA ASP A 169 -10.47 11.74 -23.37
C ASP A 169 -9.81 13.07 -23.75
N GLN A 170 -10.41 14.20 -23.37
CA GLN A 170 -9.81 15.53 -23.53
C GLN A 170 -8.61 15.74 -22.60
N LEU A 171 -8.58 15.10 -21.42
CA LEU A 171 -7.45 15.16 -20.48
C LEU A 171 -6.23 14.34 -20.93
N THR A 172 -6.45 13.25 -21.66
CA THR A 172 -5.39 12.31 -22.09
C THR A 172 -4.84 12.62 -23.49
N THR A 173 -5.55 13.40 -24.32
CA THR A 173 -5.14 13.80 -25.67
C THR A 173 -4.15 14.97 -25.68
N VAL A 174 -3.06 14.88 -26.45
CA VAL A 174 -2.02 15.94 -26.53
C VAL A 174 -2.59 17.17 -27.24
N VAL A 175 -2.84 18.25 -26.50
CA VAL A 175 -3.25 19.54 -27.07
C VAL A 175 -2.00 20.41 -27.29
N LYS A 176 -1.74 20.79 -28.54
CA LYS A 176 -0.67 21.73 -28.92
C LYS A 176 -1.25 23.15 -28.95
N GLY A 177 -0.69 24.08 -28.16
CA GLY A 177 -1.07 25.49 -28.16
C GLY A 177 -0.92 26.17 -26.79
N PRO A 178 -0.82 27.51 -26.74
CA PRO A 178 -0.79 28.23 -25.49
C PRO A 178 -2.22 28.31 -24.92
N GLN A 179 -2.41 27.86 -23.67
CA GLN A 179 -3.46 28.23 -22.70
C GLN A 179 -4.40 27.12 -22.18
N LYS A 180 -4.67 27.24 -20.86
CA LYS A 180 -5.73 26.67 -20.00
C LYS A 180 -5.96 25.15 -19.90
N GLY A 181 -5.77 24.35 -20.94
CA GLY A 181 -6.02 22.89 -20.89
C GLY A 181 -4.94 22.04 -20.19
N ASN A 182 -3.76 22.62 -19.92
CA ASN A 182 -2.59 21.87 -19.46
C ASN A 182 -2.56 21.69 -17.93
N GLU A 183 -3.12 22.62 -17.14
CA GLU A 183 -3.01 22.55 -15.68
C GLU A 183 -3.73 21.32 -15.11
N ALA A 184 -4.95 21.05 -15.57
CA ALA A 184 -5.73 19.88 -15.17
C ALA A 184 -4.97 18.56 -15.45
N ARG A 185 -4.37 18.47 -16.64
CA ARG A 185 -3.55 17.32 -17.04
C ARG A 185 -2.30 17.17 -16.19
N LYS A 186 -1.59 18.28 -15.93
CA LYS A 186 -0.40 18.27 -15.07
C LYS A 186 -0.74 17.82 -13.65
N ILE A 187 -1.88 18.27 -13.11
CA ILE A 187 -2.41 17.84 -11.82
C ILE A 187 -2.76 16.35 -11.87
N ALA A 188 -3.43 15.87 -12.92
CA ALA A 188 -3.77 14.46 -13.08
C ALA A 188 -2.51 13.58 -13.12
N MET A 189 -1.49 13.97 -13.89
CA MET A 189 -0.21 13.25 -13.92
C MET A 189 0.50 13.25 -12.57
N TYR A 190 0.47 14.38 -11.85
CA TYR A 190 1.01 14.49 -10.50
C TYR A 190 0.27 13.58 -9.52
N LEU A 191 -1.06 13.58 -9.54
CA LEU A 191 -1.86 12.74 -8.66
C LEU A 191 -1.76 11.25 -9.03
N CYS A 192 -1.62 10.88 -10.30
CA CYS A 192 -1.31 9.50 -10.69
C CYS A 192 0.03 9.04 -10.12
N GLN A 193 1.02 9.94 -10.01
CA GLN A 193 2.30 9.63 -9.38
C GLN A 193 2.18 9.54 -7.84
N GLU A 194 1.43 10.43 -7.20
CA GLU A 194 1.37 10.54 -5.74
C GLU A 194 0.35 9.61 -5.07
N LEU A 195 -0.77 9.32 -5.74
CA LEU A 195 -1.88 8.54 -5.17
C LEU A 195 -1.91 7.09 -5.65
N ALA A 196 -1.56 6.84 -6.91
CA ALA A 196 -1.67 5.51 -7.53
C ALA A 196 -0.32 4.79 -7.67
N ASP A 197 0.78 5.41 -7.22
CA ASP A 197 2.14 4.82 -7.18
C ASP A 197 2.57 4.18 -8.52
N VAL A 198 2.08 4.77 -9.62
CA VAL A 198 2.26 4.26 -10.97
C VAL A 198 3.64 4.65 -11.49
N LYS A 199 4.30 3.74 -12.21
CA LYS A 199 5.60 4.03 -12.82
C LYS A 199 5.45 5.18 -13.82
N LEU A 200 6.47 6.04 -13.88
CA LEU A 200 6.50 7.17 -14.83
C LEU A 200 6.26 6.73 -16.29
N LYS A 201 6.73 5.53 -16.66
CA LYS A 201 6.51 4.94 -17.99
C LYS A 201 5.02 4.73 -18.28
N ASP A 202 4.28 4.19 -17.32
CA ASP A 202 2.87 3.85 -17.50
C ASP A 202 2.01 5.13 -17.49
N ILE A 203 2.40 6.13 -16.68
CA ILE A 203 1.80 7.48 -16.74
C ILE A 203 2.07 8.11 -18.12
N ALA A 204 3.30 8.04 -18.63
CA ALA A 204 3.63 8.59 -19.94
C ALA A 204 2.80 7.94 -21.05
N GLN A 205 2.64 6.61 -21.02
CA GLN A 205 1.82 5.87 -21.96
C GLN A 205 0.34 6.27 -21.87
N TYR A 206 -0.21 6.32 -20.65
CA TYR A 206 -1.62 6.66 -20.43
C TYR A 206 -1.98 8.08 -20.88
N PHE A 207 -1.06 9.02 -20.69
CA PHE A 207 -1.21 10.40 -21.14
C PHE A 207 -0.59 10.64 -22.53
N ASN A 208 -0.33 9.60 -23.34
CA ASN A 208 0.16 9.74 -24.72
C ASN A 208 1.39 10.67 -24.87
N LEU A 209 2.34 10.60 -23.92
CA LEU A 209 3.57 11.40 -23.94
C LEU A 209 4.69 10.65 -24.65
N SER A 210 5.41 11.36 -25.53
CA SER A 210 6.52 10.81 -26.31
C SER A 210 7.73 10.42 -25.45
N HIS A 211 7.92 11.06 -24.29
CA HIS A 211 9.07 10.84 -23.42
C HIS A 211 8.65 10.73 -21.95
N VAL A 212 9.22 9.73 -21.26
CA VAL A 212 9.03 9.52 -19.80
C VAL A 212 9.52 10.72 -19.00
N GLY A 213 10.58 11.40 -19.45
CA GLY A 213 11.13 12.60 -18.82
C GLY A 213 10.13 13.75 -18.70
N SER A 214 9.16 13.83 -19.62
CA SER A 214 8.09 14.84 -19.58
C SER A 214 7.23 14.72 -18.32
N VAL A 215 6.98 13.50 -17.85
CA VAL A 215 6.24 13.26 -16.60
C VAL A 215 7.01 13.83 -15.41
N SER A 216 8.31 13.52 -15.31
CA SER A 216 9.17 14.01 -14.22
C SER A 216 9.20 15.54 -14.17
N PHE A 217 9.36 16.19 -15.33
CA PHE A 217 9.35 17.64 -15.43
C PHE A 217 8.00 18.24 -14.99
N ILE A 218 6.89 17.68 -15.48
CA ILE A 218 5.54 18.14 -15.15
C ILE A 218 5.25 18.00 -13.66
N THR A 219 5.56 16.86 -13.05
CA THR A 219 5.29 16.68 -11.61
C THR A 219 6.21 17.55 -10.76
N HIS A 220 7.44 17.81 -11.20
CA HIS A 220 8.30 18.80 -10.57
C HIS A 220 7.70 20.22 -10.59
N GLN A 221 7.12 20.65 -11.73
CA GLN A 221 6.43 21.95 -11.83
C GLN A 221 5.26 22.07 -10.84
N ILE A 222 4.45 21.01 -10.71
CA ILE A 222 3.33 21.00 -9.77
C ILE A 222 3.82 21.04 -8.32
N ARG A 223 4.86 20.27 -7.96
CA ARG A 223 5.47 20.32 -6.62
C ARG A 223 6.03 21.70 -6.31
N LYS A 224 6.69 22.35 -7.28
CA LYS A 224 7.21 23.71 -7.13
C LYS A 224 6.06 24.71 -6.89
N LYS A 225 5.03 24.69 -7.74
CA LYS A 225 3.86 25.56 -7.61
C LYS A 225 3.15 25.35 -6.27
N LYS A 226 3.02 24.11 -5.79
CA LYS A 226 2.43 23.79 -4.49
C LYS A 226 3.18 24.42 -3.31
N ARG A 227 4.52 24.47 -3.37
CA ARG A 227 5.33 25.11 -2.33
C ARG A 227 5.23 26.63 -2.35
N GLU A 228 5.07 27.22 -3.53
CA GLU A 228 5.08 28.67 -3.73
C GLU A 228 3.70 29.31 -3.58
N ASP A 229 2.63 28.56 -3.85
CA ASP A 229 1.25 29.06 -3.84
C ASP A 229 0.36 28.26 -2.87
N LYS A 230 0.02 28.90 -1.74
CA LYS A 230 -0.81 28.30 -0.69
C LYS A 230 -2.26 28.08 -1.14
N THR A 231 -2.80 28.92 -2.02
CA THR A 231 -4.15 28.75 -2.56
C THR A 231 -4.21 27.53 -3.48
N PHE A 232 -3.19 27.35 -4.32
CA PHE A 232 -3.04 26.17 -5.15
C PHE A 232 -2.82 24.91 -4.31
N SER A 233 -2.04 24.99 -3.23
CA SER A 233 -1.83 23.88 -2.29
C SER A 233 -3.14 23.40 -1.67
N ASN A 234 -3.96 24.32 -1.15
CA ASN A 234 -5.27 23.99 -0.59
C ASN A 234 -6.18 23.34 -1.65
N LYS A 235 -6.18 23.90 -2.86
CA LYS A 235 -6.93 23.36 -4.00
C LYS A 235 -6.57 21.89 -4.27
N ILE A 236 -5.28 21.55 -4.31
CA ILE A 236 -4.82 20.17 -4.52
C ILE A 236 -5.22 19.26 -3.37
N ASN A 237 -5.11 19.73 -2.12
CA ASN A 237 -5.52 18.94 -0.95
C ASN A 237 -7.02 18.61 -0.98
N ASP A 238 -7.87 19.53 -1.43
CA ASP A 238 -9.31 19.30 -1.58
C ASP A 238 -9.63 18.30 -2.70
N VAL A 239 -8.88 18.34 -3.81
CA VAL A 239 -8.96 17.31 -4.86
C VAL A 239 -8.65 15.93 -4.28
N ILE A 240 -7.54 15.81 -3.53
CA ILE A 240 -7.12 14.56 -2.91
C ILE A 240 -8.22 14.04 -1.98
N LYS A 241 -8.81 14.89 -1.13
CA LYS A 241 -9.92 14.51 -0.25
C LYS A 241 -11.13 13.98 -1.02
N SER A 242 -11.53 14.63 -2.11
CA SER A 242 -12.66 14.17 -2.95
C SER A 242 -12.39 12.78 -3.54
N ILE A 243 -11.19 12.57 -4.09
CA ILE A 243 -10.78 11.28 -4.68
C ILE A 243 -10.76 10.19 -3.60
N MET A 244 -10.17 10.46 -2.44
CA MET A 244 -10.08 9.49 -1.34
C MET A 244 -11.47 9.09 -0.81
N LYS A 245 -12.41 10.04 -0.69
CA LYS A 245 -13.78 9.78 -0.23
C LYS A 245 -14.58 8.91 -1.19
N LYS A 246 -14.34 9.02 -2.50
CA LYS A 246 -15.05 8.24 -3.54
C LYS A 246 -14.37 6.90 -3.85
N ALA A 247 -13.07 6.77 -3.56
CA ALA A 247 -12.32 5.51 -3.70
C ALA A 247 -12.44 4.59 -2.47
N SER A 248 -12.92 5.13 -1.34
CA SER A 248 -13.34 4.38 -0.15
C SER A 248 -14.73 3.81 -0.37
#